data_AF-A0A803VMW9-F1
#
_entry.id   AF-A0A803VMW9-F1
#
_cell.length_a   1.000
_cell.length_b   1.000
_cell.length_c   1.000
_cell.angle_alpha   90.00
_cell.angle_beta   90.00
_cell.angle_gamma   90.00
#
_symmetry.space_group_name_H-M   'P 1'
#
loop_
_entity.id
_entity.type
_entity.pdbx_description
1 polymer ?
#
loop_
_entity_poly.entity_id
_entity_poly.type
_entity_poly.pdbx_seq_one_letter_code
_entity_poly.pdbx_strand_id
1 'polypeptide(L)' 'MERCVNLTDIAVEAVLTCCPKIHIFLFHGCPLIT' A
#
# COMPACT_ATOMS: atom_id res chain seq x y z
N MET A 1 10.24 -14.31 1.39
CA MET A 1 9.85 -12.91 1.63
C MET A 1 9.08 -12.46 0.40
N GLU A 2 7.77 -12.69 0.41
CA GLU A 2 6.92 -12.31 -0.72
C GLU A 2 6.68 -10.81 -0.65
N ARG A 3 7.06 -10.10 -1.71
CA ARG A 3 6.78 -8.68 -1.88
C ARG A 3 5.47 -8.54 -2.63
N CYS A 4 4.68 -7.53 -2.29
CA CYS A 4 3.54 -7.16 -3.11
C CYS A 4 4.05 -6.49 -4.40
N VAL A 5 4.44 -7.30 -5.38
CA VAL A 5 5.07 -6.85 -6.63
C VAL A 5 4.15 -5.96 -7.49
N ASN A 6 2.85 -5.99 -7.23
CA ASN A 6 1.84 -5.18 -7.92
C ASN A 6 1.25 -4.06 -7.05
N LEU A 7 1.75 -3.84 -5.83
CA LEU A 7 1.28 -2.75 -4.98
C LEU A 7 1.86 -1.43 -5.49
N THR A 8 0.99 -0.49 -5.86
CA THR A 8 1.35 0.83 -6.39
C THR A 8 0.93 1.95 -5.44
N ASP A 9 1.51 3.13 -5.60
CA ASP A 9 1.16 4.32 -4.81
C ASP A 9 -0.33 4.67 -4.93
N ILE A 10 -0.90 4.51 -6.14
CA ILE A 10 -2.32 4.71 -6.42
C ILE A 10 -3.20 3.77 -5.56
N ALA A 11 -2.79 2.50 -5.43
CA ALA A 11 -3.54 1.55 -4.62
C ALA A 11 -3.46 1.91 -3.13
N VAL A 12 -2.31 2.37 -2.65
CA VAL A 12 -2.15 2.84 -1.27
C VAL A 12 -3.04 4.06 -1.02
N GLU A 13 -3.02 5.05 -1.91
CA GLU A 13 -3.85 6.25 -1.81
C GLU A 13 -5.35 5.91 -1.79
N ALA A 14 -5.79 4.99 -2.66
CA ALA A 14 -7.16 4.52 -2.69
C ALA A 14 -7.56 3.84 -1.36
N VAL A 15 -6.69 3.02 -0.77
CA VAL A 15 -6.94 2.38 0.53
C VAL A 15 -7.06 3.44 1.62
N LEU A 16 -6.15 4.40 1.69
CA LEU A 16 -6.18 5.47 2.70
C LEU A 16 -7.41 6.37 2.57
N THR A 17 -7.87 6.61 1.35
CA THR A 17 -9.05 7.43 1.06
C THR A 17 -10.35 6.69 1.37
N CYS A 18 -10.48 5.44 0.93
CA CYS A 18 -11.71 4.67 1.04
C CYS A 18 -11.88 3.96 2.39
N CYS A 19 -10.82 3.83 3.18
CA CYS A 19 -10.84 3.15 4.47
C CYS A 19 -10.46 4.09 5.62
N PRO A 20 -11.37 4.99 6.06
CA PRO A 20 -11.06 6.02 7.06
C PRO A 20 -10.76 5.48 8.47
N LYS A 21 -11.03 4.19 8.72
CA LYS A 21 -10.71 3.51 9.99
C LYS A 21 -9.36 2.79 9.97
N ILE A 22 -8.67 2.76 8.82
CA ILE A 22 -7.30 2.24 8.77
C ILE A 22 -6.39 3.28 9.40
N HIS A 23 -5.70 2.87 10.46
CA HIS A 23 -4.71 3.70 11.14
C HIS A 23 -3.27 3.29 10.79
N ILE A 24 -3.06 2.03 10.41
CA ILE A 24 -1.75 1.48 10.10
C ILE A 24 -1.88 0.60 8.86
N PHE A 25 -1.10 0.91 7.83
CA PHE A 25 -0.95 0.08 6.63
C PHE A 25 0.54 -0.12 6.36
N LEU A 26 1.04 -1.32 6.62
CA LEU A 26 2.47 -1.65 6.56
C LEU A 26 2.79 -2.46 5.30
N PHE A 27 3.72 -1.94 4.51
CA PHE A 27 4.34 -2.61 3.38
C PHE A 27 5.84 -2.28 3.39
N HIS A 28 6.68 -3.22 2.97
CA HIS A 28 8.12 -3.01 2.95
C HIS A 28 8.77 -3.65 1.72
N GLY A 29 9.68 -2.92 1.09
CA GLY A 29 10.42 -3.38 -0.09
C GLY A 29 9.54 -3.66 -1.29
N CYS A 30 8.36 -3.03 -1.40
CA CYS A 30 7.49 -3.20 -2.58
C CYS A 30 8.09 -2.42 -3.77
N PRO A 31 8.35 -3.07 -4.93
CA PRO A 31 9.16 -2.48 -6.00
C PRO A 31 8.47 -1.36 -6.79
N LEU A 32 7.14 -1.25 -6.69
CA LEU A 32 6.34 -0.25 -7.39
C LEU A 32 5.81 0.85 -6.46
N ILE A 33 6.32 0.90 -5.22
CA ILE A 33 6.07 1.98 -4.26
C ILE A 33 7.28 2.93 -4.29
N THR A 34 7.01 4.24 -4.34
CA THR A 34 8.04 5.29 -4.44
C THR A 34 8.16 6.17 -3.20
#